data_AF-A0A7S2ZR08-F1
#
_entry.id   AF-A0A7S2ZR08-F1
#
_cell.length_a   1.000
_cell.length_b   1.000
_cell.length_c   1.000
_cell.angle_alpha   90.00
_cell.angle_beta   90.00
_cell.angle_gamma   90.00
#
_symmetry.space_group_name_H-M   'P 1'
#
loop_
_entity.id
_entity.type
_entity.pdbx_description
1 polymer ?
#
loop_
_entity_poly.entity_id
_entity_poly.type
_entity_poly.pdbx_seq_one_letter_code
_entity_poly.pdbx_strand_id
1 'polypeptide(L)'
;MDLLSFVNLGLARPFQCTHHCSHRTTRRFCQGNGESARSPSARAIEDFLTQRSLQTLLFYLEQCRDVPSFRFLEAFKGHEGIFRYHGFNGLRVHWDEYLNELLREPKRTITVRNPNYRRGGSKGNPYVQRHLDVEMTLDPKALGQKLLQVREHLSDEFIADLMLIRDENEELRRRHQHLVSRQFQYCD
;
A
#
# COMPACT_ATOMS: atom_id res chain seq x y z
N MET A 1 -36.84 13.62 15.32
CA MET A 1 -36.65 14.30 14.03
C MET A 1 -35.95 15.62 14.30
N ASP A 2 -35.34 16.20 13.26
CA ASP A 2 -34.59 17.46 13.23
C ASP A 2 -33.21 17.49 13.91
N LEU A 3 -32.18 17.62 13.06
CA LEU A 3 -30.78 17.93 13.39
C LEU A 3 -30.17 18.81 12.29
N LEU A 4 -30.35 20.12 12.41
CA LEU A 4 -29.57 21.22 11.80
C LEU A 4 -29.71 22.39 12.81
N SER A 5 -28.72 23.23 13.17
CA SER A 5 -27.26 23.33 12.91
C SER A 5 -26.66 24.25 14.04
N PHE A 6 -25.40 24.72 14.13
CA PHE A 6 -24.21 24.74 13.25
C PHE A 6 -22.91 24.99 14.08
N VAL A 7 -21.88 25.61 13.48
CA VAL A 7 -20.58 26.09 14.03
C VAL A 7 -19.64 24.98 14.57
N ASN A 8 -18.42 24.68 14.06
CA ASN A 8 -17.50 25.21 13.03
C ASN A 8 -16.32 26.13 13.48
N LEU A 9 -15.16 25.52 13.74
CA LEU A 9 -13.79 26.06 13.56
C LEU A 9 -12.98 24.87 12.98
N GLY A 10 -12.51 24.83 11.73
CA GLY A 10 -11.69 25.80 11.00
C GLY A 10 -10.28 25.19 10.89
N LEU A 11 -9.67 24.94 9.72
CA LEU A 11 -9.79 25.58 8.40
C LEU A 11 -9.81 24.54 7.26
N ALA A 12 -10.55 24.87 6.19
CA ALA A 12 -10.44 24.19 4.90
C ALA A 12 -9.38 24.84 4.01
N ARG A 13 -8.83 24.07 3.04
CA ARG A 13 -8.37 24.62 1.76
C ARG A 13 -8.92 23.74 0.61
N PRO A 14 -9.39 24.35 -0.49
CA PRO A 14 -9.89 23.61 -1.64
C PRO A 14 -8.73 23.07 -2.50
N PHE A 15 -8.87 21.85 -3.02
CA PHE A 15 -8.06 21.38 -4.13
C PHE A 15 -8.64 21.94 -5.44
N GLN A 16 -8.06 23.03 -5.93
CA GLN A 16 -8.22 23.47 -7.31
C GLN A 16 -7.03 22.96 -8.11
N CYS A 17 -7.28 22.15 -9.14
CA CYS A 17 -6.26 21.64 -10.04
C CYS A 17 -6.20 22.51 -11.30
N THR A 18 -5.38 23.56 -11.28
CA THR A 18 -5.02 24.35 -12.46
C THR A 18 -3.52 24.65 -12.48
N HIS A 19 -2.99 24.84 -13.69
CA HIS A 19 -1.58 25.07 -14.04
C HIS A 19 -0.64 23.85 -14.11
N HIS A 20 -0.39 23.46 -15.36
CA HIS A 20 0.95 23.13 -15.87
C HIS A 20 2.09 23.76 -15.05
N CYS A 21 3.04 22.93 -14.61
CA CYS A 21 4.41 23.37 -14.41
C CYS A 21 5.38 22.27 -14.87
N SER A 22 6.06 22.52 -15.98
CA SER A 22 7.12 21.65 -16.49
C SER A 22 8.42 21.95 -15.74
N HIS A 23 8.89 21.04 -14.89
CA HIS A 23 10.29 21.01 -14.48
C HIS A 23 10.85 19.59 -14.36
N ARG A 24 11.36 19.12 -15.51
CA ARG A 24 12.37 18.06 -15.64
C ARG A 24 13.46 18.23 -14.57
N THR A 25 13.44 17.40 -13.53
CA THR A 25 14.51 17.35 -12.52
C THR A 25 15.09 15.94 -12.48
N THR A 26 16.06 15.68 -13.35
CA THR A 26 16.92 14.50 -13.31
C THR A 26 17.79 14.54 -12.05
N ARG A 27 17.30 13.95 -10.95
CA ARG A 27 18.16 13.65 -9.80
C ARG A 27 19.04 12.44 -10.14
N ARG A 28 20.34 12.59 -9.90
CA ARG A 28 21.37 11.59 -10.17
C ARG A 28 21.10 10.33 -9.34
N PHE A 29 21.11 9.18 -10.00
CA PHE A 29 21.26 7.89 -9.31
C PHE A 29 22.63 7.84 -8.63
N CYS A 30 22.65 7.55 -7.33
CA CYS A 30 23.86 7.09 -6.66
C CYS A 30 24.04 5.61 -7.01
N GLN A 31 24.97 5.30 -7.90
CA GLN A 31 25.32 3.92 -8.25
C GLN A 31 26.10 3.29 -7.09
N GLY A 32 25.44 2.41 -6.33
CA GLY A 32 26.09 1.54 -5.35
C GLY A 32 26.79 0.38 -6.08
N ASN A 33 28.11 0.32 -6.01
CA ASN A 33 28.89 -0.76 -6.60
C ASN A 33 28.60 -2.10 -5.90
N GLY A 34 28.11 -3.09 -6.65
CA GLY A 34 27.81 -4.44 -6.12
C GLY A 34 26.60 -5.14 -6.76
N GLU A 35 25.91 -4.49 -7.70
CA GLU A 35 24.69 -5.03 -8.29
C GLU A 35 24.91 -6.26 -9.18
N SER A 36 24.31 -7.38 -8.78
CA SER A 36 24.15 -8.57 -9.62
C SER A 36 23.41 -8.24 -10.92
N ALA A 37 23.82 -8.87 -12.03
CA ALA A 37 23.39 -8.59 -13.40
C ALA A 37 21.96 -9.06 -13.74
N ARG A 38 20.98 -8.78 -12.87
CA ARG A 38 19.56 -8.98 -13.14
C ARG A 38 19.05 -7.94 -14.13
N SER A 39 18.11 -8.33 -15.00
CA SER A 39 17.51 -7.41 -15.97
C SER A 39 16.72 -6.30 -15.27
N PRO A 40 16.59 -5.11 -15.89
CA PRO A 40 15.74 -4.04 -15.37
C PRO A 40 14.27 -4.48 -15.17
N SER A 41 13.78 -5.39 -16.02
CA SER A 41 12.45 -5.98 -15.91
C SER A 41 12.29 -6.87 -14.66
N ALA A 42 13.31 -7.65 -14.28
CA ALA A 42 13.25 -8.48 -13.08
C ALA A 42 13.13 -7.62 -11.82
N ARG A 43 13.90 -6.52 -11.72
CA ARG A 43 13.81 -5.60 -10.59
C ARG A 43 12.45 -4.90 -10.50
N ALA A 44 11.89 -4.48 -11.64
CA ALA A 44 10.55 -3.89 -11.67
C ALA A 44 9.46 -4.87 -11.17
N ILE A 45 9.59 -6.16 -11.45
CA ILE A 45 8.70 -7.21 -10.90
C ILE A 45 8.91 -7.37 -9.40
N GLU A 46 10.17 -7.37 -8.92
CA GLU A 46 10.48 -7.48 -7.50
C GLU A 46 9.98 -6.28 -6.67
N ASP A 47 10.08 -5.06 -7.22
CA ASP A 47 9.51 -3.82 -6.68
C ASP A 47 7.98 -3.88 -6.69
N PHE A 48 7.36 -4.31 -7.79
CA PHE A 48 5.91 -4.47 -7.89
C PHE A 48 5.35 -5.49 -6.88
N LEU A 49 5.94 -6.68 -6.79
CA LEU A 49 5.52 -7.70 -5.81
C LEU A 49 5.63 -7.17 -4.38
N THR A 50 6.68 -6.40 -4.08
CA THR A 50 6.86 -5.79 -2.75
C THR A 50 5.82 -4.70 -2.48
N GLN A 51 5.50 -3.86 -3.46
CA GLN A 51 4.39 -2.89 -3.38
C GLN A 51 3.05 -3.59 -3.09
N ARG A 52 2.72 -4.66 -3.83
CA ARG A 52 1.47 -5.42 -3.65
C ARG A 52 1.43 -6.11 -2.28
N SER A 53 2.53 -6.70 -1.85
CA SER A 53 2.65 -7.35 -0.53
C SER A 53 2.46 -6.35 0.62
N LEU A 54 3.02 -5.15 0.47
CA LEU A 54 2.88 -4.05 1.42
C LEU A 54 1.43 -3.58 1.50
N GLN A 55 0.74 -3.44 0.37
CA GLN A 55 -0.68 -3.08 0.31
C GLN A 55 -1.58 -4.16 0.94
N THR A 56 -1.31 -5.43 0.67
CA THR A 56 -2.01 -6.57 1.29
C THR A 56 -1.77 -6.63 2.80
N LEU A 57 -0.54 -6.43 3.28
CA LEU A 57 -0.25 -6.39 4.72
C LEU A 57 -0.92 -5.19 5.41
N LEU A 58 -0.90 -4.01 4.79
CA LEU A 58 -1.61 -2.81 5.29
C LEU A 58 -3.12 -3.05 5.38
N PHE A 59 -3.73 -3.73 4.41
CA PHE A 59 -5.13 -4.15 4.50
C PHE A 59 -5.40 -5.02 5.73
N TYR A 60 -4.59 -6.06 5.97
CA TYR A 60 -4.75 -6.90 7.16
C TYR A 60 -4.55 -6.14 8.48
N LEU A 61 -3.60 -5.21 8.54
CA LEU A 61 -3.41 -4.36 9.74
C LEU A 61 -4.61 -3.44 9.99
N GLU A 62 -5.24 -2.91 8.94
CA GLU A 62 -6.48 -2.13 9.04
C GLU A 62 -7.64 -3.00 9.55
N GLN A 63 -7.85 -4.20 8.99
CA GLN A 63 -8.92 -5.12 9.41
C GLN A 63 -8.74 -5.59 10.86
N CYS A 64 -7.51 -5.90 11.27
CA CYS A 64 -7.16 -6.26 12.64
C CYS A 64 -7.16 -5.06 13.61
N ARG A 65 -7.40 -3.84 13.12
CA ARG A 65 -7.35 -2.57 13.88
C ARG A 65 -6.00 -2.29 14.56
N ASP A 66 -4.91 -2.82 14.01
CA ASP A 66 -3.54 -2.50 14.42
C ASP A 66 -3.11 -1.17 13.77
N VAL A 67 -3.80 -0.10 14.18
CA VAL A 67 -3.55 1.27 13.73
C VAL A 67 -2.08 1.69 13.93
N PRO A 68 -1.39 1.34 15.03
CA PRO A 68 0.00 1.75 15.22
C PRO A 68 0.96 1.11 14.21
N SER A 69 0.85 -0.21 13.96
CA SER A 69 1.65 -0.89 12.93
C SER A 69 1.29 -0.39 11.53
N PHE A 70 -0.01 -0.21 11.24
CA PHE A 70 -0.47 0.35 9.97
C PHE A 70 0.17 1.72 9.69
N ARG A 71 0.09 2.65 10.65
CA ARG A 71 0.60 4.02 10.49
C ARG A 71 2.12 4.08 10.38
N PHE A 72 2.83 3.22 11.11
CA PHE A 72 4.27 3.10 10.94
C PHE A 72 4.62 2.62 9.52
N LEU A 73 4.00 1.53 9.07
CA LEU A 73 4.36 0.87 7.83
C LEU A 73 3.93 1.69 6.59
N GLU A 74 2.80 2.39 6.66
CA GLU A 74 2.34 3.36 5.65
C GLU A 74 3.32 4.54 5.52
N ALA A 75 3.87 5.05 6.63
CA ALA A 75 4.83 6.16 6.61
C ALA A 75 6.30 5.71 6.44
N PHE A 76 6.60 4.41 6.50
CA PHE A 76 7.99 3.92 6.49
C PHE A 76 8.69 4.30 5.19
N LYS A 77 9.92 4.85 5.29
CA LYS A 77 10.68 5.44 4.15
C LYS A 77 9.85 6.46 3.32
N GLY A 78 8.86 7.10 3.95
CA GLY A 78 7.97 8.08 3.33
C GLY A 78 7.02 7.47 2.30
N HIS A 79 6.35 6.35 2.56
CA HIS A 79 5.41 5.76 1.60
C HIS A 79 3.95 6.21 1.80
N GLU A 80 3.73 7.42 2.33
CA GLU A 80 2.39 7.86 2.75
C GLU A 80 1.38 7.77 1.61
N GLY A 81 0.25 7.09 1.87
CA GLY A 81 -0.80 6.86 0.88
C GLY A 81 -0.61 5.64 -0.03
N ILE A 82 0.49 4.88 0.09
CA ILE A 82 0.72 3.65 -0.71
C ILE A 82 -0.42 2.64 -0.59
N PHE A 83 -1.11 2.61 0.56
CA PHE A 83 -2.28 1.76 0.78
C PHE A 83 -3.41 1.99 -0.25
N ARG A 84 -3.60 3.23 -0.71
CA ARG A 84 -4.64 3.64 -1.67
C ARG A 84 -4.13 3.81 -3.09
N TYR A 85 -2.87 3.45 -3.35
CA TYR A 85 -2.24 3.62 -4.65
C TYR A 85 -2.50 2.40 -5.55
N HIS A 86 -3.17 2.59 -6.68
CA HIS A 86 -3.54 1.50 -7.59
C HIS A 86 -2.63 1.36 -8.83
N GLY A 87 -1.56 2.15 -8.93
CA GLY A 87 -0.63 2.11 -10.06
C GLY A 87 0.56 1.16 -9.87
N PHE A 88 1.47 1.21 -10.83
CA PHE A 88 2.77 0.52 -10.81
C PHE A 88 3.88 1.50 -10.40
N ASN A 89 4.93 1.02 -9.72
CA ASN A 89 6.06 1.82 -9.21
C ASN A 89 5.66 2.82 -8.10
N GLY A 90 4.82 2.38 -7.16
CA GLY A 90 4.44 3.14 -5.96
C GLY A 90 5.50 3.16 -4.86
N LEU A 91 6.53 2.31 -4.94
CA LEU A 91 7.68 2.35 -4.03
C LEU A 91 8.60 3.54 -4.36
N ARG A 92 9.04 4.25 -3.33
CA ARG A 92 9.99 5.39 -3.41
C ARG A 92 11.46 4.97 -3.27
N VAL A 93 11.72 3.73 -2.82
CA VAL A 93 13.04 3.08 -2.74
C VAL A 93 12.91 1.66 -3.29
N HIS A 94 14.02 1.04 -3.71
CA HIS A 94 13.98 -0.35 -4.19
C HIS A 94 13.58 -1.33 -3.09
N TRP A 95 13.00 -2.46 -3.49
CA TRP A 95 12.46 -3.48 -2.60
C TRP A 95 13.48 -4.00 -1.58
N ASP A 96 14.73 -4.14 -1.98
CA ASP A 96 15.80 -4.67 -1.16
C ASP A 96 16.23 -3.64 -0.12
N GLU A 97 16.34 -2.36 -0.48
CA GLU A 97 16.50 -1.27 0.48
C GLU A 97 15.31 -1.25 1.46
N TYR A 98 14.07 -1.27 0.97
CA TYR A 98 12.87 -1.22 1.80
C TYR A 98 12.87 -2.34 2.86
N LEU A 99 13.07 -3.59 2.44
CA LEU A 99 13.03 -4.75 3.32
C LEU A 99 14.25 -4.83 4.25
N ASN A 100 15.45 -4.56 3.76
CA ASN A 100 16.65 -4.58 4.61
C ASN A 100 16.57 -3.54 5.73
N GLU A 101 16.06 -2.36 5.43
CA GLU A 101 15.92 -1.27 6.40
C GLU A 101 14.80 -1.58 7.40
N LEU A 102 13.66 -2.10 6.93
CA LEU A 102 12.55 -2.52 7.80
C LEU A 102 12.93 -3.64 8.77
N LEU A 103 13.81 -4.57 8.34
CA LEU A 103 14.32 -5.67 9.17
C LEU A 103 15.42 -5.25 10.16
N ARG A 104 16.07 -4.10 9.92
CA ARG A 104 17.08 -3.50 10.82
C ARG A 104 16.50 -2.48 11.80
N GLU A 105 15.36 -1.87 11.47
CA GLU A 105 14.70 -0.87 12.31
C GLU A 105 14.43 -1.44 13.73
N PRO A 106 14.87 -0.75 14.79
CA PRO A 106 14.73 -1.23 16.16
C PRO A 106 13.29 -1.21 16.66
N LYS A 107 13.00 -2.03 17.66
CA LYS A 107 11.72 -1.96 18.40
C LYS A 107 11.60 -0.61 19.09
N ARG A 108 10.38 -0.07 19.15
CA ARG A 108 10.12 1.23 19.78
C ARG A 108 8.77 1.24 20.48
N THR A 109 8.74 1.82 21.68
CA THR A 109 7.49 2.03 22.42
C THR A 109 6.79 3.28 21.88
N ILE A 110 5.49 3.18 21.69
CA ILE A 110 4.63 4.26 21.21
C ILE A 110 3.40 4.37 22.10
N THR A 111 3.09 5.60 22.52
CA THR A 111 1.92 5.89 23.35
C THR A 111 0.71 6.13 22.47
N VAL A 112 -0.29 5.24 22.55
CA VAL A 112 -1.53 5.34 21.80
C VAL A 112 -2.60 5.94 22.70
N ARG A 113 -3.03 7.16 22.35
CA ARG A 113 -4.08 7.89 23.06
C ARG A 113 -5.46 7.41 22.64
N ASN A 114 -6.06 6.53 23.42
CA ASN A 114 -7.41 6.02 23.17
C ASN A 114 -8.45 6.95 23.81
N PRO A 115 -9.37 7.58 23.05
CA PRO A 115 -10.44 8.37 23.66
C PRO A 115 -11.36 7.46 24.46
N ASN A 116 -11.64 7.80 25.71
CA ASN A 116 -12.32 6.92 26.64
C ASN A 116 -13.84 6.95 26.40
N TYR A 117 -14.30 6.32 25.31
CA TYR A 117 -15.70 6.30 24.85
C TYR A 117 -16.67 5.50 25.76
N ARG A 118 -16.34 5.26 27.03
CA ARG A 118 -17.21 4.50 27.95
C ARG A 118 -18.44 5.30 28.38
N ARG A 119 -19.52 5.04 27.66
CA ARG A 119 -20.92 5.08 28.15
C ARG A 119 -20.94 4.48 29.57
N GLY A 120 -21.20 5.28 30.60
CA GLY A 120 -21.27 4.80 31.99
C GLY A 120 -20.75 5.76 33.07
N GLY A 121 -20.03 6.82 32.70
CA GLY A 121 -19.70 7.90 33.64
C GLY A 121 -20.91 8.80 33.92
N SER A 122 -21.29 8.98 35.19
CA SER A 122 -22.27 10.00 35.58
C SER A 122 -21.72 11.41 35.28
N LYS A 123 -22.60 12.32 34.84
CA LYS A 123 -22.22 13.67 34.38
C LYS A 123 -21.54 14.45 35.50
N GLY A 124 -20.22 14.63 35.40
CA GLY A 124 -19.41 15.37 36.37
C GLY A 124 -18.49 14.52 37.26
N ASN A 125 -18.36 13.21 37.03
CA ASN A 125 -17.39 12.39 37.78
C ASN A 125 -15.93 12.85 37.52
N PRO A 126 -15.19 13.37 38.52
CA PRO A 126 -13.83 13.89 38.33
C PRO A 126 -12.78 12.79 38.09
N TYR A 127 -13.10 11.53 38.40
CA TYR A 127 -12.18 10.39 38.23
C TYR A 127 -12.24 9.75 36.83
N VAL A 128 -13.16 10.18 35.96
CA VAL A 128 -13.22 9.68 34.57
C VAL A 128 -12.21 10.43 33.70
N GLN A 129 -11.02 9.85 33.54
CA GLN A 129 -10.04 10.31 32.56
C GLN A 129 -10.62 10.20 31.14
N ARG A 130 -10.67 11.33 30.43
CA ARG A 130 -11.27 11.43 29.07
C ARG A 130 -10.50 10.65 28.00
N HIS A 131 -9.25 10.30 28.28
CA HIS A 131 -8.37 9.54 27.41
C HIS A 131 -7.60 8.54 28.26
N LEU A 132 -7.36 7.36 27.73
CA LEU A 132 -6.40 6.40 28.27
C LEU A 132 -5.20 6.36 27.35
N ASP A 133 -4.05 6.75 27.85
CA ASP A 133 -2.78 6.62 27.14
C ASP A 133 -2.24 5.21 27.39
N VAL A 134 -2.16 4.41 26.32
CA VAL A 134 -1.69 3.02 26.37
C VAL A 134 -0.35 2.93 25.67
N GLU A 135 0.68 2.48 26.39
CA GLU A 135 1.97 2.17 25.77
C GLU A 135 1.90 0.85 25.02
N MET A 136 2.35 0.86 23.77
CA MET A 136 2.43 -0.32 22.91
C MET A 136 3.85 -0.44 22.35
N THR A 137 4.40 -1.65 22.32
CA THR A 137 5.69 -1.92 21.68
C THR A 137 5.48 -2.26 20.22
N LEU A 138 6.01 -1.44 19.32
CA LEU A 138 6.07 -1.71 17.90
C LEU A 138 7.33 -2.55 17.59
N ASP A 139 7.18 -3.57 16.76
CA ASP A 139 8.26 -4.46 16.30
C ASP A 139 8.38 -4.43 14.76
N PRO A 140 9.15 -3.48 14.19
CA PRO A 140 9.35 -3.34 12.75
C PRO A 140 9.90 -4.60 12.08
N LYS A 141 10.81 -5.31 12.75
CA LYS A 141 11.37 -6.57 12.24
C LYS A 141 10.30 -7.65 12.09
N ALA A 142 9.39 -7.77 13.03
CA ALA A 142 8.25 -8.69 12.93
C ALA A 142 7.30 -8.31 11.78
N LEU A 143 7.13 -7.01 11.49
CA LEU A 143 6.37 -6.54 10.31
C LEU A 143 7.10 -6.88 9.00
N GLY A 144 8.43 -6.69 8.94
CA GLY A 144 9.25 -7.09 7.79
C GLY A 144 9.21 -8.59 7.51
N GLN A 145 9.19 -9.42 8.55
CA GLN A 145 9.01 -10.88 8.41
C GLN A 145 7.63 -11.25 7.85
N LYS A 146 6.55 -10.63 8.35
CA LYS A 146 5.20 -10.80 7.78
C LYS A 146 5.14 -10.35 6.32
N LEU A 147 5.80 -9.24 5.98
CA LEU A 147 5.84 -8.71 4.62
C LEU A 147 6.56 -9.67 3.65
N LEU A 148 7.64 -10.31 4.09
CA LEU A 148 8.32 -11.37 3.34
C LEU A 148 7.40 -12.57 3.09
N GLN A 149 6.67 -13.04 4.12
CA GLN A 149 5.73 -14.15 3.99
C GLN A 149 4.59 -13.83 3.00
N VAL A 150 4.00 -12.63 3.06
CA VAL A 150 2.98 -12.20 2.10
C VAL A 150 3.56 -12.15 0.68
N ARG A 151 4.81 -11.70 0.52
CA ARG A 151 5.49 -11.63 -0.79
C ARG A 151 5.77 -12.99 -1.41
N GLU A 152 6.13 -13.97 -0.59
CA GLU A 152 6.30 -15.37 -1.00
C GLU A 152 4.99 -15.92 -1.59
N HIS A 153 3.90 -15.89 -0.81
CA HIS A 153 2.58 -16.35 -1.27
C HIS A 153 2.09 -15.63 -2.54
N LEU A 154 2.20 -14.30 -2.59
CA LEU A 154 1.81 -13.53 -3.77
C LEU A 154 2.69 -13.83 -4.98
N SER A 155 3.96 -14.24 -4.80
CA SER A 155 4.82 -14.61 -5.91
C SER A 155 4.45 -15.97 -6.52
N ASP A 156 4.02 -16.92 -5.69
CA ASP A 156 3.53 -18.23 -6.14
C ASP A 156 2.20 -18.09 -6.90
N GLU A 157 1.25 -17.31 -6.35
CA GLU A 157 -0.01 -16.95 -7.03
C GLU A 157 0.25 -16.27 -8.38
N PHE A 158 1.14 -15.27 -8.40
CA PHE A 158 1.45 -14.51 -9.62
C PHE A 158 2.10 -15.38 -10.72
N ILE A 159 2.92 -16.38 -10.36
CA ILE A 159 3.47 -17.33 -11.33
C ILE A 159 2.38 -18.21 -11.94
N ALA A 160 1.40 -18.64 -11.15
CA ALA A 160 0.25 -19.41 -11.65
C ALA A 160 -0.63 -18.56 -12.59
N ASP A 161 -0.95 -17.32 -12.21
CA ASP A 161 -1.76 -16.39 -13.01
C ASP A 161 -1.11 -16.04 -14.36
N LEU A 162 0.22 -15.91 -14.41
CA LEU A 162 0.94 -15.68 -15.66
C LEU A 162 0.75 -16.82 -16.69
N MET A 163 0.46 -18.05 -16.25
CA MET A 163 0.12 -19.15 -17.17
C MET A 163 -1.29 -19.01 -17.71
N LEU A 164 -2.25 -18.56 -16.90
CA LEU A 164 -3.63 -18.30 -17.35
C LEU A 164 -3.67 -17.25 -18.46
N ILE A 165 -2.89 -16.17 -18.32
CA ILE A 165 -2.78 -15.11 -19.34
C ILE A 165 -2.31 -15.68 -20.70
N ARG A 166 -1.40 -16.67 -20.72
CA ARG A 166 -0.94 -17.29 -21.98
C ARG A 166 -2.09 -18.02 -22.68
N ASP A 167 -2.86 -18.78 -21.91
CA ASP A 167 -3.92 -19.66 -22.42
C ASP A 167 -5.16 -18.83 -22.84
N GLU A 168 -5.51 -17.78 -22.09
CA GLU A 168 -6.49 -16.77 -22.50
C GLU A 168 -6.11 -16.06 -23.80
N ASN A 169 -4.83 -15.69 -23.97
CA ASN A 169 -4.35 -15.07 -25.21
C ASN A 169 -4.46 -16.00 -26.42
N GLU A 170 -4.34 -17.33 -26.24
CA GLU A 170 -4.57 -18.28 -27.33
C GLU A 170 -6.06 -18.35 -27.70
N GLU A 171 -6.93 -18.46 -26.71
CA GLU A 171 -8.38 -18.50 -26.90
C GLU A 171 -8.92 -17.20 -27.55
N LEU A 172 -8.39 -16.04 -27.17
CA LEU A 172 -8.69 -14.76 -27.82
C LEU A 172 -8.32 -14.76 -29.31
N ARG A 173 -7.16 -15.33 -29.68
CA ARG A 173 -6.74 -15.46 -31.10
C ARG A 173 -7.67 -16.39 -31.86
N ARG A 174 -8.06 -17.54 -31.29
CA ARG A 174 -9.00 -18.49 -31.91
C ARG A 174 -10.36 -17.83 -32.18
N ARG A 175 -10.91 -17.13 -31.20
CA ARG A 175 -12.18 -16.38 -31.34
C ARG A 175 -12.09 -15.31 -32.44
N HIS A 176 -10.99 -14.56 -32.47
CA HIS A 176 -10.78 -13.54 -33.50
C HIS A 176 -10.73 -14.15 -34.91
N GLN A 177 -10.00 -15.25 -35.11
CA GLN A 177 -9.95 -15.98 -36.38
C GLN A 177 -11.36 -16.43 -36.83
N HIS A 178 -12.16 -17.04 -35.95
CA HIS A 178 -13.53 -17.45 -36.29
C HIS A 178 -14.45 -16.29 -36.69
N LEU A 179 -14.33 -15.13 -36.04
CA LEU A 179 -15.11 -13.94 -36.40
C LEU A 179 -14.72 -13.40 -37.78
N VAL A 180 -13.41 -13.30 -38.04
CA VAL A 180 -12.87 -12.83 -39.33
C VAL A 180 -13.28 -13.78 -40.46
N SER A 181 -13.14 -15.11 -40.29
CA SER A 181 -13.57 -16.08 -41.29
C SER A 181 -15.07 -16.02 -41.60
N ARG A 182 -15.92 -15.82 -40.59
CA ARG A 182 -17.37 -15.62 -40.81
C ARG A 182 -17.66 -14.32 -41.56
N GLN A 183 -16.95 -13.23 -41.26
CA GLN A 183 -17.19 -11.96 -41.92
C GLN A 183 -16.92 -12.03 -43.44
N PHE A 184 -15.86 -12.72 -43.85
CA PHE A 184 -15.59 -12.96 -45.27
C PHE A 184 -16.63 -13.88 -45.94
N GLN A 185 -17.32 -14.74 -45.18
CA GLN A 185 -18.31 -15.69 -45.69
C GLN A 185 -19.69 -15.07 -46.01
N TYR A 186 -19.86 -13.77 -45.73
CA TYR A 186 -21.08 -12.99 -46.03
C TYR A 186 -20.82 -11.77 -46.93
N CYS A 187 -19.70 -11.76 -47.66
CA CYS A 187 -19.31 -10.68 -48.58
C CYS A 187 -19.18 -11.11 -50.05
N ASP A 188 -19.61 -12.35 -50.37
CA ASP A 188 -19.86 -12.86 -51.72
C ASP A 188 -21.38 -12.92 -51.99
#